data_AF-A0A8C4YHY6-F1
#
_entry.id   AF-A0A8C4YHY6-F1
#
_cell.length_a   1.000
_cell.length_b   1.000
_cell.length_c   1.000
_cell.angle_alpha   90.00
_cell.angle_beta   90.00
_cell.angle_gamma   90.00
#
_symmetry.space_group_name_H-M   'P 1'
#
loop_
_entity.id
_entity.type
_entity.pdbx_description
1 polymer ?
#
loop_
_entity_poly.entity_id
_entity_poly.type
_entity_poly.pdbx_seq_one_letter_code
_entity_poly.pdbx_strand_id
1 'polypeptide(L)'
;CHSFSSHLLTASVMSAPASLAISKLFWPETKISQITLKSGIKMEKGDSKNLLEAASQGASASIPLVANIAVNLIAFLALLSFVDSSLSWLGNMFNYPQLNFEIICAYVFMPFSFMMGVDWEDSFIVGGLLGYKTFFNEFVAYERLSMLIHLREKGGPVYIGGVKQYMTIRSETIATYALCGFANFGSLGMVIGGLTSMAPSRKRDIADSAFRAMIAGTVACFMTACIAGTVYKFVISLTDHEVSVC
;
A
#
# COMPACT_ATOMS: atom_id res chain seq x y z
N CYS A 1 15.51 12.53 -0.47
CA CYS A 1 14.38 12.92 0.41
C CYS A 1 13.26 13.73 -0.31
N HIS A 2 13.55 14.77 -1.11
CA HIS A 2 12.50 15.65 -1.68
C HIS A 2 11.51 15.01 -2.69
N SER A 3 11.86 13.87 -3.30
CA SER A 3 11.03 13.23 -4.34
C SER A 3 10.03 12.18 -3.84
N PHE A 4 10.15 11.70 -2.60
CA PHE A 4 9.29 10.61 -2.10
C PHE A 4 7.90 11.11 -1.67
N SER A 5 7.85 12.24 -0.96
CA SER A 5 6.60 12.85 -0.51
C SER A 5 5.70 13.31 -1.67
N SER A 6 6.31 13.79 -2.77
CA SER A 6 5.55 14.17 -3.97
C SER A 6 4.91 12.97 -4.66
N HIS A 7 5.58 11.81 -4.67
CA HIS A 7 5.00 10.57 -5.16
C HIS A 7 3.82 10.09 -4.32
N LEU A 8 3.91 10.13 -2.98
CA LEU A 8 2.78 9.76 -2.10
C LEU A 8 1.57 10.67 -2.27
N LEU A 9 1.80 11.98 -2.40
CA LEU A 9 0.73 12.95 -2.64
C LEU A 9 0.04 12.69 -3.97
N THR A 10 0.83 12.44 -5.02
CA THR A 10 0.32 12.13 -6.36
C THR A 10 -0.46 10.82 -6.36
N ALA A 11 0.06 9.77 -5.73
CA ALA A 11 -0.61 8.48 -5.58
C ALA A 11 -1.96 8.61 -4.87
N SER A 12 -2.03 9.43 -3.82
CA SER A 12 -3.26 9.67 -3.06
C SER A 12 -4.34 10.32 -3.92
N VAL A 13 -3.97 11.33 -4.72
CA VAL A 13 -4.90 12.00 -5.65
C VAL A 13 -5.38 11.05 -6.74
N MET A 14 -4.47 10.26 -7.33
CA MET A 14 -4.81 9.29 -8.37
C MET A 14 -5.66 8.12 -7.86
N SER A 15 -5.55 7.77 -6.58
CA SER A 15 -6.30 6.66 -5.99
C SER A 15 -7.80 6.94 -5.90
N ALA A 16 -8.23 8.21 -5.81
CA ALA A 16 -9.65 8.54 -5.78
C ALA A 16 -10.39 8.09 -7.07
N PRO A 17 -10.02 8.53 -8.29
CA PRO A 17 -10.66 8.04 -9.50
C PRO A 17 -10.38 6.55 -9.76
N ALA A 18 -9.19 6.03 -9.42
CA ALA A 18 -8.89 4.61 -9.58
C ALA A 18 -9.79 3.72 -8.72
N SER A 19 -10.07 4.13 -7.48
CA SER A 19 -10.97 3.39 -6.58
C SER A 19 -12.40 3.32 -7.11
N LEU A 20 -12.91 4.41 -7.71
CA LEU A 20 -14.23 4.43 -8.35
C LEU A 20 -14.27 3.54 -9.59
N ALA A 21 -13.25 3.64 -10.46
CA ALA A 21 -13.16 2.83 -11.67
C ALA A 21 -13.11 1.33 -11.33
N ILE A 22 -12.24 0.91 -10.41
CA ILE A 22 -12.10 -0.50 -10.04
C ILE A 22 -13.30 -1.00 -9.24
N SER A 23 -13.82 -0.23 -8.28
CA SER A 23 -14.99 -0.69 -7.51
C SER A 23 -16.21 -0.91 -8.41
N LYS A 24 -16.46 -0.03 -9.38
CA LYS A 24 -17.57 -0.18 -10.34
C LYS A 24 -17.33 -1.26 -11.39
N LEU A 25 -16.08 -1.56 -11.72
CA LEU A 25 -15.74 -2.69 -12.60
C LEU A 25 -15.89 -4.03 -11.86
N PHE A 26 -15.40 -4.10 -10.62
CA PHE A 26 -15.38 -5.33 -9.81
C PHE A 26 -16.77 -5.66 -9.24
N TRP A 27 -17.55 -4.64 -8.91
CA TRP A 27 -18.91 -4.77 -8.39
C TRP A 27 -19.83 -3.65 -8.93
N PRO A 28 -20.36 -3.81 -10.16
CA PRO A 28 -21.16 -2.79 -10.81
C PRO A 28 -22.49 -2.54 -10.09
N GLU A 29 -22.97 -1.30 -10.15
CA GLU A 29 -24.25 -0.90 -9.57
C GLU A 29 -25.41 -1.45 -10.39
N THR A 30 -26.34 -2.14 -9.74
CA THR A 30 -27.53 -2.71 -10.39
C THR A 30 -28.83 -2.04 -9.95
N LYS A 31 -28.79 -1.27 -8.86
CA LYS A 31 -29.96 -0.61 -8.26
C LYS A 31 -29.93 0.89 -8.54
N ILE A 32 -31.11 1.50 -8.58
CA ILE A 32 -31.24 2.96 -8.73
C ILE A 32 -30.78 3.62 -7.42
N SER A 33 -29.94 4.65 -7.52
CA SER A 33 -29.43 5.39 -6.37
C SER A 33 -30.59 6.08 -5.61
N GLN A 34 -30.73 5.79 -4.32
CA GLN A 34 -31.77 6.39 -3.48
C GLN A 34 -31.49 7.86 -3.14
N ILE A 35 -30.23 8.30 -3.25
CA ILE A 35 -29.80 9.68 -2.97
C ILE A 35 -29.45 10.33 -4.31
N THR A 36 -30.12 11.43 -4.64
CA THR A 36 -29.86 12.25 -5.83
C THR A 36 -29.50 13.67 -5.39
N LEU A 37 -28.84 14.47 -6.22
CA LEU A 37 -28.60 15.91 -5.95
C LEU A 37 -29.88 16.66 -5.50
N LYS A 38 -31.06 16.20 -5.93
CA LYS A 38 -32.38 16.73 -5.54
C LYS A 38 -32.83 16.38 -4.12
N SER A 39 -32.32 15.31 -3.50
CA SER A 39 -32.73 14.89 -2.15
C SER A 39 -31.99 15.62 -1.02
N GLY A 40 -31.07 16.54 -1.36
CA GLY A 40 -30.34 17.35 -0.40
C GLY A 40 -29.35 16.53 0.43
N ILE A 41 -28.05 16.70 0.21
CA ILE A 41 -27.04 16.13 1.10
C ILE A 41 -27.10 16.93 2.41
N LYS A 42 -27.62 16.31 3.48
CA LYS A 42 -27.47 16.86 4.83
C LYS A 42 -26.01 16.69 5.24
N MET A 43 -25.22 17.73 5.01
CA MET A 43 -23.90 17.85 5.62
C MET A 43 -24.12 18.04 7.12
N GLU A 44 -23.74 17.07 7.95
CA GLU A 44 -23.63 17.32 9.39
C GLU A 44 -22.63 18.47 9.59
N LYS A 45 -23.05 19.50 10.33
CA LYS A 45 -22.13 20.53 10.80
C LYS A 45 -21.34 19.91 11.94
N GLY A 46 -20.01 20.05 11.92
CA GLY A 46 -19.18 19.67 13.06
C GLY A 46 -19.62 20.40 14.32
N ASP A 47 -19.60 19.72 15.47
CA ASP A 47 -20.03 20.26 16.75
C ASP A 47 -19.11 21.35 17.31
N SER A 48 -17.97 21.59 16.67
CA SER A 48 -16.96 22.56 17.11
C SER A 48 -17.43 24.00 16.92
N LYS A 49 -17.38 24.80 17.99
CA LYS A 49 -17.85 26.20 17.97
C LYS A 49 -16.83 27.18 17.40
N ASN A 50 -15.54 26.82 17.43
CA ASN A 50 -14.46 27.66 16.93
C ASN A 50 -13.27 26.83 16.41
N LEU A 51 -12.33 27.48 15.73
CA LEU A 51 -11.16 26.85 15.12
C LEU A 51 -10.28 26.13 16.16
N LEU A 52 -10.14 26.69 17.36
CA LEU A 52 -9.32 26.10 18.43
C LEU A 52 -9.94 24.81 18.97
N GLU A 53 -11.26 24.79 19.14
CA GLU A 53 -12.02 23.61 19.53
C GLU A 53 -11.92 22.52 18.47
N ALA A 54 -12.05 22.87 17.18
CA ALA A 54 -11.87 21.91 16.08
C ALA A 54 -10.45 21.33 16.05
N ALA A 55 -9.41 22.17 16.24
CA ALA A 55 -8.02 21.73 16.32
C ALA A 55 -7.78 20.80 17.53
N SER A 56 -8.34 21.13 18.69
CA SER A 56 -8.23 20.33 19.93
C SER A 56 -8.98 18.99 19.82
N GLN A 57 -10.17 18.98 19.22
CA GLN A 57 -10.92 17.75 18.95
C GLN A 57 -10.17 16.85 17.96
N GLY A 58 -9.60 17.42 16.89
CA GLY A 58 -8.76 16.68 15.94
C GLY A 58 -7.51 16.07 16.60
N ALA A 59 -6.84 16.82 17.48
CA ALA A 59 -5.70 16.31 18.26
C ALA A 59 -6.11 15.21 19.24
N SER A 60 -7.26 15.34 19.89
CA SER A 60 -7.77 14.32 20.81
C SER A 60 -8.18 13.04 20.08
N ALA A 61 -8.79 13.17 18.90
CA ALA A 61 -9.14 12.04 18.04
C ALA A 61 -7.91 11.31 17.47
N SER A 62 -6.77 11.99 17.33
CA SER A 62 -5.54 11.36 16.83
C SER A 62 -4.82 10.52 17.88
N ILE A 63 -5.03 10.75 19.18
CA ILE A 63 -4.43 9.95 20.27
C ILE A 63 -4.73 8.45 20.10
N PRO A 64 -6.00 7.99 20.03
CA PRO A 64 -6.28 6.57 19.85
C PRO A 64 -5.81 6.06 18.48
N LEU A 65 -5.83 6.89 17.44
CA LEU A 65 -5.35 6.52 16.11
C LEU A 65 -3.84 6.20 16.13
N VAL A 66 -3.02 7.10 16.67
CA VAL A 66 -1.56 6.93 16.76
C VAL A 66 -1.21 5.78 17.71
N ALA A 67 -1.91 5.66 18.84
CA ALA A 67 -1.70 4.55 19.77
C ALA A 67 -1.97 3.19 19.09
N ASN A 68 -3.08 3.07 18.34
CA ASN A 68 -3.40 1.85 17.60
C ASN A 68 -2.34 1.52 16.54
N ILE A 69 -1.85 2.53 15.80
CA ILE A 69 -0.77 2.33 14.80
C ILE A 69 0.50 1.82 15.49
N ALA A 70 0.93 2.46 16.58
CA ALA A 70 2.15 2.08 17.30
C ALA A 70 2.07 0.66 17.86
N VAL A 71 0.95 0.31 18.51
CA VAL A 71 0.73 -1.05 19.07
C VAL A 71 0.68 -2.09 17.95
N ASN A 72 -0.02 -1.81 16.86
CA ASN A 72 -0.09 -2.72 15.71
C ASN A 72 1.29 -2.93 15.07
N LEU A 73 2.10 -1.88 14.92
CA LEU A 73 3.47 -1.98 14.41
C LEU A 73 4.35 -2.89 15.28
N ILE A 74 4.33 -2.69 16.59
CA ILE A 74 5.09 -3.54 17.53
C ILE A 74 4.63 -4.99 17.42
N ALA A 75 3.32 -5.23 17.44
CA ALA A 75 2.75 -6.57 17.36
C ALA A 75 3.11 -7.28 16.03
N PHE A 76 2.99 -6.59 14.90
CA PHE A 76 3.27 -7.17 13.60
C PHE A 76 4.76 -7.38 13.34
N LEU A 77 5.64 -6.49 13.79
CA LEU A 77 7.10 -6.71 13.68
C LEU A 77 7.54 -7.89 14.55
N ALA A 78 6.98 -8.02 15.76
CA ALA A 78 7.24 -9.16 16.63
C ALA A 78 6.73 -10.47 15.99
N LEU A 79 5.50 -10.46 15.44
CA LEU A 79 4.92 -11.61 14.77
C LEU A 79 5.71 -11.99 13.51
N LEU A 80 6.14 -11.01 12.71
CA LEU A 80 6.97 -11.23 11.53
C LEU A 80 8.29 -11.89 11.92
N SER A 81 8.99 -11.36 12.93
CA SER A 81 10.24 -11.96 13.44
C SER A 81 10.04 -13.39 13.94
N PHE A 82 8.91 -13.65 14.62
CA PHE A 82 8.53 -14.99 15.07
C PHE A 82 8.27 -15.95 13.89
N VAL A 83 7.53 -15.51 12.87
CA VAL A 83 7.25 -16.30 11.67
C VAL A 83 8.53 -16.56 10.89
N ASP A 84 9.38 -15.55 10.69
CA ASP A 84 10.67 -15.69 10.00
C ASP A 84 11.59 -16.67 10.73
N SER A 85 11.66 -16.59 12.06
CA SER A 85 12.46 -17.52 12.86
C SER A 85 11.91 -18.95 12.79
N SER A 86 10.58 -19.10 12.80
CA SER A 86 9.92 -20.39 12.66
C SER A 86 10.12 -21.00 11.28
N LEU A 87 10.04 -20.19 10.22
CA LEU A 87 10.29 -20.58 8.85
C LEU A 87 11.76 -20.92 8.62
N SER A 88 12.69 -20.18 9.22
CA SER A 88 14.12 -20.48 9.16
C SER A 88 14.42 -21.81 9.85
N TRP A 89 13.81 -22.09 11.01
CA TRP A 89 13.91 -23.39 11.68
C TRP A 89 13.37 -24.54 10.83
N LEU A 90 12.19 -24.37 10.22
CA LEU A 90 11.63 -25.34 9.28
C LEU A 90 12.51 -25.51 8.03
N GLY A 91 12.99 -24.41 7.47
CA GLY A 91 13.88 -24.40 6.31
C GLY A 91 15.18 -25.12 6.59
N ASN A 92 15.72 -24.99 7.80
CA ASN A 92 16.91 -25.73 8.24
C ASN A 92 16.71 -27.25 8.20
N MET A 93 15.49 -27.76 8.45
CA MET A 93 15.19 -29.19 8.28
C MET A 93 15.32 -29.67 6.82
N PHE A 94 15.15 -28.76 5.85
CA PHE A 94 15.28 -29.03 4.42
C PHE A 94 16.60 -28.49 3.82
N ASN A 95 17.60 -28.17 4.65
CA ASN A 95 18.87 -27.53 4.23
C ASN A 95 18.70 -26.18 3.51
N TYR A 96 17.62 -25.46 3.80
CA TYR A 96 17.33 -24.12 3.26
C TYR A 96 17.05 -23.12 4.41
N PRO A 97 18.07 -22.76 5.22
CA PRO A 97 17.90 -21.93 6.42
C PRO A 97 17.52 -20.46 6.10
N GLN A 98 17.66 -20.05 4.84
CA GLN A 98 17.34 -18.70 4.36
C GLN A 98 15.83 -18.47 4.19
N LEU A 99 15.00 -19.51 4.37
CA LEU A 99 13.55 -19.39 4.25
C LEU A 99 13.00 -18.38 5.26
N ASN A 100 12.32 -17.36 4.75
CA ASN A 100 11.61 -16.38 5.55
C ASN A 100 10.26 -16.04 4.88
N PHE A 101 9.43 -15.28 5.58
CA PHE A 101 8.11 -14.90 5.09
C PHE A 101 8.20 -14.02 3.84
N GLU A 102 9.25 -13.19 3.76
CA GLU A 102 9.53 -12.33 2.62
C GLU A 102 9.68 -13.12 1.32
N ILE A 103 10.45 -14.20 1.33
CA ILE A 103 10.71 -15.06 0.16
C ILE A 103 9.41 -15.71 -0.30
N ILE A 104 8.60 -16.22 0.63
CA ILE A 104 7.30 -16.82 0.30
C ILE A 104 6.41 -15.78 -0.37
N CYS A 105 6.31 -14.60 0.23
CA CYS A 105 5.56 -13.48 -0.34
C CYS A 105 6.10 -13.05 -1.71
N ALA A 106 7.42 -12.97 -1.86
CA ALA A 106 8.07 -12.61 -3.10
C ALA A 106 7.67 -13.55 -4.22
N TYR A 107 7.71 -14.87 -4.02
CA TYR A 107 7.25 -15.83 -5.03
C TYR A 107 5.76 -15.69 -5.37
N VAL A 108 4.91 -15.45 -4.37
CA VAL A 108 3.45 -15.29 -4.58
C VAL A 108 3.13 -14.00 -5.35
N PHE A 109 3.80 -12.90 -5.02
CA PHE A 109 3.46 -11.57 -5.54
C PHE A 109 4.37 -11.09 -6.68
N MET A 110 5.45 -11.81 -7.00
CA MET A 110 6.34 -11.48 -8.13
C MET A 110 5.57 -11.32 -9.45
N PRO A 111 4.58 -12.18 -9.81
CA PRO A 111 3.84 -11.99 -11.06
C PRO A 111 3.13 -10.62 -11.11
N PHE A 112 2.52 -10.20 -10.00
CA PHE A 112 1.88 -8.89 -9.90
C PHE A 112 2.89 -7.75 -9.95
N SER A 113 4.05 -7.91 -9.30
CA SER A 113 5.13 -6.93 -9.37
C SER A 113 5.61 -6.72 -10.81
N PHE A 114 5.87 -7.81 -11.53
CA PHE A 114 6.31 -7.75 -12.91
C PHE A 114 5.23 -7.14 -13.83
N MET A 115 3.96 -7.51 -13.61
CA MET A 115 2.82 -6.91 -14.35
C MET A 115 2.71 -5.39 -14.19
N MET A 116 3.18 -4.82 -13.07
CA MET A 116 3.20 -3.36 -12.86
C MET A 116 4.33 -2.65 -13.59
N GLY A 117 5.19 -3.38 -14.30
CA GLY A 117 6.30 -2.82 -15.08
C GLY A 117 7.57 -2.56 -14.27
N VAL A 118 7.75 -3.30 -13.16
CA VAL A 118 9.00 -3.45 -12.42
C VAL A 118 9.94 -4.34 -13.21
N ASP A 119 11.25 -4.03 -13.17
CA ASP A 119 12.25 -4.84 -13.86
C ASP A 119 12.32 -6.25 -13.26
N TRP A 120 12.65 -7.26 -14.07
CA TRP A 120 12.63 -8.66 -13.63
C TRP A 120 13.50 -8.91 -12.38
N GLU A 121 14.68 -8.30 -12.33
CA GLU A 121 15.61 -8.41 -11.20
C GLU A 121 15.07 -7.78 -9.90
N ASP A 122 14.25 -6.73 -10.02
CA ASP A 122 13.66 -6.02 -8.87
C ASP A 122 12.31 -6.63 -8.47
N SER A 123 11.68 -7.40 -9.36
CA SER A 123 10.31 -7.91 -9.19
C SER A 123 10.18 -8.84 -7.99
N PHE A 124 11.24 -9.58 -7.66
CA PHE A 124 11.27 -10.43 -6.47
C PHE A 124 11.21 -9.59 -5.18
N ILE A 125 12.04 -8.54 -5.09
CA ILE A 125 12.08 -7.63 -3.93
C ILE A 125 10.74 -6.91 -3.76
N VAL A 126 10.22 -6.34 -4.85
CA VAL A 126 8.92 -5.64 -4.81
C VAL A 126 7.78 -6.62 -4.46
N GLY A 127 7.81 -7.85 -4.96
CA GLY A 127 6.86 -8.90 -4.56
C GLY A 127 6.83 -9.12 -3.04
N GLY A 128 7.99 -9.16 -2.39
CA GLY A 128 8.09 -9.24 -0.93
C GLY A 128 7.37 -8.07 -0.23
N LEU A 129 7.60 -6.85 -0.70
CA LEU A 129 6.94 -5.64 -0.18
C LEU A 129 5.41 -5.68 -0.33
N LEU A 130 4.90 -6.19 -1.46
CA LEU A 130 3.46 -6.36 -1.69
C LEU A 130 2.84 -7.37 -0.71
N GLY A 131 3.56 -8.44 -0.41
CA GLY A 131 3.13 -9.41 0.59
C GLY A 131 3.10 -8.82 1.99
N TYR A 132 4.14 -8.07 2.38
CA TYR A 132 4.15 -7.37 3.67
C TYR A 132 2.99 -6.40 3.82
N LYS A 133 2.70 -5.62 2.77
CA LYS A 133 1.53 -4.75 2.76
C LYS A 133 0.24 -5.54 2.97
N THR A 134 0.04 -6.62 2.22
CA THR A 134 -1.23 -7.35 2.17
C THR A 134 -1.51 -8.08 3.48
N PHE A 135 -0.52 -8.79 4.02
CA PHE A 135 -0.68 -9.64 5.21
C PHE A 135 -0.50 -8.90 6.53
N PHE A 136 0.37 -7.89 6.58
CA PHE A 136 0.59 -7.08 7.77
C PHE A 136 -0.05 -5.71 7.59
N ASN A 137 0.72 -4.73 7.13
CA ASN A 137 0.25 -3.38 6.84
C ASN A 137 1.26 -2.64 5.94
N GLU A 138 0.81 -1.52 5.39
CA GLU A 138 1.61 -0.64 4.56
C GLU A 138 2.79 0.01 5.30
N PHE A 139 2.69 0.26 6.60
CA PHE A 139 3.77 0.88 7.36
C PHE A 139 5.01 -0.02 7.48
N VAL A 140 4.82 -1.32 7.75
CA VAL A 140 5.90 -2.33 7.76
C VAL A 140 6.53 -2.45 6.37
N ALA A 141 5.71 -2.42 5.31
CA ALA A 141 6.22 -2.42 3.94
C ALA A 141 7.03 -1.14 3.62
N TYR A 142 6.59 0.03 4.08
CA TYR A 142 7.31 1.29 3.90
C TYR A 142 8.61 1.37 4.69
N GLU A 143 8.66 0.82 5.90
CA GLU A 143 9.90 0.71 6.66
C GLU A 143 10.95 -0.09 5.87
N ARG A 144 10.55 -1.25 5.34
CA ARG A 144 11.39 -2.11 4.50
C ARG A 144 11.83 -1.42 3.22
N LEU A 145 10.91 -0.74 2.53
CA LEU A 145 11.23 0.06 1.34
C LEU A 145 12.23 1.17 1.67
N SER A 146 12.05 1.87 2.80
CA SER A 146 12.96 2.92 3.27
C SER A 146 14.37 2.39 3.51
N MET A 147 14.50 1.19 4.09
CA MET A 147 15.81 0.55 4.26
C MET A 147 16.49 0.26 2.91
N LEU A 148 15.76 -0.23 1.91
CA LEU A 148 16.30 -0.47 0.57
C LEU A 148 16.75 0.83 -0.13
N ILE A 149 15.95 1.90 0.00
CA ILE A 149 16.28 3.24 -0.50
C ILE A 149 17.59 3.74 0.13
N HIS A 150 17.71 3.61 1.45
CA HIS A 150 18.89 4.05 2.20
C HIS A 150 20.15 3.25 1.83
N LEU A 151 20.00 1.94 1.60
CA LEU A 151 21.11 1.07 1.14
C LEU A 151 21.63 1.51 -0.23
N ARG A 152 20.73 1.87 -1.16
CA ARG A 152 21.13 2.44 -2.46
C ARG A 152 21.81 3.80 -2.29
N GLU A 153 21.23 4.71 -1.50
CA GLU A 153 21.81 6.06 -1.29
C GLU A 153 23.22 6.01 -0.68
N LYS A 154 23.53 4.98 0.10
CA LYS A 154 24.88 4.71 0.62
C LYS A 154 25.89 4.27 -0.46
N GLY A 155 25.45 3.90 -1.66
CA GLY A 155 26.35 3.51 -2.76
C GLY A 155 27.04 2.16 -2.57
N GLY A 156 26.43 1.23 -1.82
CA GLY A 156 26.97 -0.12 -1.62
C GLY A 156 26.93 -1.00 -2.89
N PRO A 157 27.54 -2.20 -2.86
CA PRO A 157 27.48 -3.13 -3.98
C PRO A 157 26.03 -3.57 -4.23
N VAL A 158 25.62 -3.61 -5.51
CA VAL A 158 24.26 -4.00 -5.93
C VAL A 158 23.95 -5.45 -5.57
N TYR A 159 24.96 -6.33 -5.65
CA TYR A 159 24.82 -7.76 -5.36
C TYR A 159 25.81 -8.19 -4.29
N ILE A 160 25.34 -8.93 -3.29
CA ILE A 160 26.17 -9.59 -2.28
C ILE A 160 25.73 -11.05 -2.22
N GLY A 161 26.63 -11.98 -2.49
CA GLY A 161 26.32 -13.42 -2.49
C GLY A 161 25.21 -13.83 -3.47
N GLY A 162 25.10 -13.15 -4.61
CA GLY A 162 24.04 -13.38 -5.61
C GLY A 162 22.68 -12.76 -5.25
N VAL A 163 22.57 -12.11 -4.09
CA VAL A 163 21.34 -11.43 -3.66
C VAL A 163 21.44 -9.94 -3.94
N LYS A 164 20.45 -9.40 -4.66
CA LYS A 164 20.33 -7.97 -4.94
C LYS A 164 19.97 -7.21 -3.67
N GLN A 165 20.73 -6.17 -3.35
CA GLN A 165 20.67 -5.46 -2.06
C GLN A 165 19.69 -4.27 -2.07
N TYR A 166 19.46 -3.68 -3.24
CA TYR A 166 18.55 -2.54 -3.40
C TYR A 166 18.03 -2.47 -4.84
N MET A 167 16.99 -1.67 -5.05
CA MET A 167 16.26 -1.57 -6.32
C MET A 167 16.67 -0.31 -7.09
N THR A 168 16.27 -0.25 -8.36
CA THR A 168 16.40 0.97 -9.15
C THR A 168 15.46 2.07 -8.64
N ILE A 169 15.79 3.34 -8.93
CA ILE A 169 14.93 4.50 -8.61
C ILE A 169 13.53 4.30 -9.21
N ARG A 170 13.47 3.77 -10.44
CA ARG A 170 12.23 3.43 -11.14
C ARG A 170 11.37 2.45 -10.33
N SER A 171 11.94 1.32 -9.92
CA SER A 171 11.24 0.27 -9.18
C SER A 171 10.78 0.75 -7.81
N GLU A 172 11.58 1.59 -7.14
CA GLU A 172 11.16 2.24 -5.89
C GLU A 172 9.97 3.18 -6.08
N THR A 173 9.93 3.96 -7.17
CA THR A 173 8.77 4.79 -7.50
C THR A 173 7.54 3.90 -7.70
N ILE A 174 7.63 2.84 -8.50
CA ILE A 174 6.50 1.92 -8.73
C ILE A 174 6.04 1.27 -7.41
N ALA A 175 6.98 0.80 -6.58
CA ALA A 175 6.70 0.24 -5.27
C ALA A 175 6.01 1.26 -4.36
N THR A 176 6.45 2.52 -4.35
CA THR A 176 5.83 3.59 -3.56
C THR A 176 4.35 3.75 -3.90
N TYR A 177 3.99 3.76 -5.17
CA TYR A 177 2.58 3.84 -5.59
C TYR A 177 1.81 2.56 -5.27
N ALA A 178 2.42 1.39 -5.51
CA ALA A 178 1.78 0.10 -5.23
C ALA A 178 1.51 -0.10 -3.73
N LEU A 179 2.37 0.47 -2.87
CA LEU A 179 2.22 0.43 -1.42
C LEU A 179 1.23 1.49 -0.89
N CYS A 180 0.95 2.54 -1.64
CA CYS A 180 0.09 3.65 -1.24
C CYS A 180 -1.40 3.27 -1.14
N GLY A 181 -1.78 2.57 -0.07
CA GLY A 181 -3.17 2.31 0.28
C GLY A 181 -3.32 1.31 1.41
N PHE A 182 -4.40 1.45 2.17
CA PHE A 182 -4.73 0.65 3.36
C PHE A 182 -5.37 -0.71 3.03
N ALA A 183 -5.10 -1.29 1.85
CA ALA A 183 -5.68 -2.56 1.44
C ALA A 183 -4.91 -3.74 2.05
N ASN A 184 -5.27 -4.11 3.28
CA ASN A 184 -4.67 -5.22 4.03
C ASN A 184 -5.69 -5.88 4.98
N PHE A 185 -5.37 -7.06 5.50
CA PHE A 185 -6.29 -7.80 6.38
C PHE A 185 -6.61 -7.07 7.70
N GLY A 186 -5.69 -6.28 8.24
CA GLY A 186 -5.93 -5.47 9.45
C GLY A 186 -6.94 -4.35 9.21
N SER A 187 -6.76 -3.59 8.13
CA SER A 187 -7.65 -2.52 7.70
C SER A 187 -9.03 -3.01 7.31
N LEU A 188 -9.15 -4.23 6.77
CA LEU A 188 -10.45 -4.87 6.53
C LEU A 188 -11.26 -4.98 7.82
N GLY A 189 -10.65 -5.39 8.93
CA GLY A 189 -11.29 -5.42 10.25
C GLY A 189 -11.71 -4.02 10.74
N MET A 190 -10.83 -3.03 10.57
CA MET A 190 -11.13 -1.64 10.95
C MET A 190 -12.30 -1.05 10.15
N VAL A 191 -12.34 -1.27 8.83
CA VAL A 191 -13.42 -0.77 7.96
C VAL A 191 -14.74 -1.44 8.28
N ILE A 192 -14.76 -2.75 8.52
CA ILE A 192 -15.97 -3.45 8.96
C ILE A 192 -16.46 -2.87 10.29
N GLY A 193 -15.58 -2.69 11.27
CA GLY A 193 -15.93 -2.13 12.58
C GLY A 193 -16.47 -0.70 12.48
N GLY A 194 -15.77 0.16 11.76
CA GLY A 194 -16.14 1.57 11.59
C GLY A 194 -17.42 1.77 10.78
N LEU A 195 -17.60 1.06 9.66
CA LEU A 195 -18.83 1.19 8.87
C LEU A 195 -20.03 0.56 9.59
N THR A 196 -19.81 -0.51 10.36
CA THR A 196 -20.89 -1.15 11.14
C THR A 196 -21.36 -0.25 12.29
N SER A 197 -20.48 0.53 12.92
CA SER A 197 -20.90 1.48 13.97
C SER A 197 -21.72 2.64 13.39
N MET A 198 -21.44 3.04 12.14
CA MET A 198 -22.22 4.07 11.43
C MET A 198 -23.54 3.55 10.86
N ALA A 199 -23.58 2.29 10.39
CA ALA A 199 -24.74 1.68 9.75
C ALA A 199 -24.98 0.24 10.25
N PRO A 200 -25.44 0.06 11.50
CA PRO A 200 -25.54 -1.28 12.11
C PRO A 200 -26.52 -2.21 11.38
N SER A 201 -27.56 -1.67 10.75
CA SER A 201 -28.52 -2.43 9.94
C SER A 201 -27.91 -3.02 8.65
N ARG A 202 -26.74 -2.53 8.22
CA ARG A 202 -26.04 -2.97 6.99
C ARG A 202 -24.80 -3.81 7.30
N LYS A 203 -24.59 -4.23 8.55
CA LYS A 203 -23.43 -5.04 8.99
C LYS A 203 -23.15 -6.24 8.07
N ARG A 204 -24.20 -6.96 7.66
CA ARG A 204 -24.07 -8.14 6.80
C ARG A 204 -23.54 -7.78 5.42
N ASP A 205 -24.10 -6.76 4.78
CA ASP A 205 -23.64 -6.28 3.48
C ASP A 205 -22.18 -5.79 3.52
N ILE A 206 -21.80 -5.10 4.60
CA ILE A 206 -20.43 -4.61 4.82
C ILE A 206 -19.46 -5.80 4.94
N ALA A 207 -19.79 -6.79 5.76
CA ALA A 207 -18.93 -7.97 5.94
C ALA A 207 -18.79 -8.79 4.66
N ASP A 208 -19.89 -9.03 3.94
CA ASP A 208 -19.90 -9.83 2.71
C ASP A 208 -19.10 -9.17 1.56
N SER A 209 -19.02 -7.82 1.55
CA SER A 209 -18.28 -7.06 0.54
C SER A 209 -16.83 -6.77 0.92
N ALA A 210 -16.44 -6.90 2.18
CA ALA A 210 -15.16 -6.42 2.69
C ALA A 210 -13.94 -7.06 2.00
N PHE A 211 -13.94 -8.39 1.80
CA PHE A 211 -12.82 -9.07 1.13
C PHE A 211 -12.70 -8.64 -0.34
N ARG A 212 -13.84 -8.48 -1.03
CA ARG A 212 -13.86 -7.96 -2.41
C ARG A 212 -13.36 -6.51 -2.46
N ALA A 213 -13.75 -5.69 -1.49
CA ALA A 213 -13.28 -4.31 -1.37
C ALA A 213 -11.76 -4.25 -1.14
N MET A 214 -11.19 -5.17 -0.36
CA MET A 214 -9.74 -5.27 -0.18
C MET A 214 -9.03 -5.59 -1.50
N ILE A 215 -9.50 -6.59 -2.26
CA ILE A 215 -8.93 -6.92 -3.58
C ILE A 215 -9.05 -5.73 -4.53
N ALA A 216 -10.22 -5.11 -4.61
CA ALA A 216 -10.45 -3.94 -5.44
C ALA A 216 -9.53 -2.76 -5.06
N GLY A 217 -9.31 -2.53 -3.76
CA GLY A 217 -8.38 -1.52 -3.25
C GLY A 217 -6.93 -1.81 -3.62
N THR A 218 -6.50 -3.07 -3.52
CA THR A 218 -5.15 -3.49 -3.93
C THR A 218 -4.94 -3.29 -5.43
N VAL A 219 -5.91 -3.69 -6.27
CA VAL A 219 -5.84 -3.49 -7.72
C VAL A 219 -5.83 -1.99 -8.08
N ALA A 220 -6.59 -1.16 -7.36
CA ALA A 220 -6.55 0.29 -7.56
C ALA A 220 -5.16 0.88 -7.28
N CYS A 221 -4.46 0.40 -6.24
CA CYS A 221 -3.06 0.77 -5.96
C CYS A 221 -2.12 0.28 -7.08
N PHE A 222 -2.35 -0.92 -7.62
CA PHE A 222 -1.53 -1.44 -8.71
C PHE A 222 -1.72 -0.65 -10.01
N MET A 223 -2.94 -0.18 -10.30
CA MET A 223 -3.19 0.69 -11.44
C MET A 223 -2.42 2.01 -11.34
N THR A 224 -2.41 2.66 -10.17
CA THR A 224 -1.66 3.91 -10.00
C THR A 224 -0.15 3.65 -10.13
N ALA A 225 0.33 2.50 -9.66
CA ALA A 225 1.72 2.06 -9.86
C ALA A 225 2.08 1.82 -11.32
N CYS A 226 1.22 1.18 -12.12
CA CYS A 226 1.42 1.00 -13.56
C CYS A 226 1.53 2.35 -14.29
N ILE A 227 0.68 3.32 -13.92
CA ILE A 227 0.72 4.66 -14.50
C ILE A 227 2.06 5.33 -14.13
N ALA A 228 2.47 5.28 -12.86
CA ALA A 228 3.75 5.82 -12.43
C ALA A 228 4.94 5.20 -13.20
N GLY A 229 4.93 3.87 -13.39
CA GLY A 229 5.94 3.16 -14.18
C GLY A 229 5.98 3.59 -15.65
N THR A 230 4.83 3.91 -16.24
CA THR A 230 4.73 4.36 -17.64
C THR A 230 5.22 5.80 -17.78
N VAL A 231 4.73 6.71 -16.93
CA VAL A 231 5.11 8.13 -16.94
C VAL A 231 6.61 8.29 -16.69
N TYR A 232 7.20 7.50 -15.78
CA TYR A 232 8.63 7.55 -15.51
C TYR A 232 9.48 7.20 -16.75
N LYS A 233 9.09 6.20 -17.57
CA LYS A 233 9.80 5.93 -18.85
C LYS A 233 9.67 7.08 -19.82
N PHE A 234 8.47 7.65 -19.91
CA PHE A 234 8.17 8.73 -20.83
C PHE A 234 9.01 9.98 -20.53
N VAL A 235 9.13 10.36 -19.26
CA VAL A 235 9.97 11.51 -18.84
C VAL A 235 11.44 11.28 -19.19
N ILE A 236 11.98 10.09 -18.91
CA ILE A 236 13.38 9.76 -19.25
C ILE A 236 13.61 9.85 -20.77
N SER A 237 12.70 9.30 -21.57
CA SER A 237 12.80 9.34 -23.03
C SER A 237 12.81 10.76 -23.58
N LEU A 238 12.11 11.70 -22.94
CA LEU A 238 12.13 13.11 -23.35
C LEU A 238 13.45 13.80 -22.98
N THR A 239 13.98 13.53 -21.79
CA THR A 239 15.29 14.07 -21.38
C THR A 239 16.45 13.51 -22.21
N ASP A 240 16.43 12.23 -22.58
CA ASP A 240 17.45 11.64 -23.46
C ASP A 240 17.37 12.20 -24.89
N HIS A 241 16.17 12.55 -25.36
CA HIS A 241 15.98 13.25 -26.63
C HIS A 241 16.45 14.71 -26.60
N GLU A 242 16.29 15.44 -25.50
CA GLU A 242 16.83 16.80 -25.36
C GLU A 242 18.37 16.82 -25.30
N VAL A 243 18.99 15.82 -24.66
CA VAL A 243 20.46 15.69 -24.60
C VAL A 243 21.06 15.24 -25.93
N SER A 244 20.32 14.50 -26.77
CA SER A 244 20.79 14.10 -28.11
C SER A 244 20.62 15.18 -29.19
N VAL A 245 19.89 16.27 -28.88
CA VAL A 245 19.63 17.38 -29.80
C VAL A 245 20.48 18.63 -29.46
N CYS A 246 21.22 18.62 -28.35
CA CYS A 246 22.27 19.60 -28.02
C CYS A 246 23.67 19.08 -28.38
#